data_AF-A0A6N8X803-F1
#
_entry.id   AF-A0A6N8X803-F1
#
_cell.length_a   1.000
_cell.length_b   1.000
_cell.length_c   1.000
_cell.angle_alpha   90.00
_cell.angle_beta   90.00
_cell.angle_gamma   90.00
#
_symmetry.space_group_name_H-M   'P 1'
#
loop_
_entity.id
_entity.type
_entity.pdbx_description
1 polymer ?
#
loop_
_entity_poly.entity_id
_entity_poly.type
_entity_poly.pdbx_seq_one_letter_code
_entity_poly.pdbx_strand_id
1 'polypeptide(L)' 'WTDLDRHQLYYVVFGQWGVMIAFSVWWLGRYRFGPLEWLWRTLTYGRRQPMAAR' A
#
# COMPACT_ATOMS: atom_id res chain seq x y z
N TRP A 1 -7.69 22.40 -20.86
CA TRP A 1 -6.69 21.65 -20.08
C TRP A 1 -6.82 22.11 -18.65
N THR A 2 -7.30 21.23 -17.78
CA THR A 2 -7.91 21.53 -16.49
C THR A 2 -6.99 22.28 -15.55
N ASP A 3 -7.38 23.50 -15.17
CA ASP A 3 -6.78 24.32 -14.12
C ASP A 3 -7.11 23.71 -12.76
N LEU A 4 -6.38 22.65 -12.41
CA LEU A 4 -6.36 22.15 -11.04
C LEU A 4 -5.48 23.11 -10.26
N ASP A 5 -6.11 24.01 -9.51
CA ASP A 5 -5.41 24.93 -8.63
C ASP A 5 -4.44 24.15 -7.73
N ARG A 6 -3.21 24.66 -7.55
CA ARG A 6 -2.12 24.00 -6.82
C ARG A 6 -2.57 23.46 -5.47
N HIS A 7 -3.55 24.10 -4.81
CA HIS A 7 -4.11 23.60 -3.55
C HIS A 7 -4.76 22.22 -3.69
N GLN A 8 -5.50 21.96 -4.78
CA GLN A 8 -6.13 20.67 -5.04
C GLN A 8 -5.10 19.57 -5.27
N LEU A 9 -4.00 19.91 -5.93
CA LEU A 9 -2.88 18.98 -6.14
C LEU A 9 -2.29 18.53 -4.80
N TYR A 10 -2.12 19.46 -3.85
CA TYR A 10 -1.64 19.09 -2.51
C TYR A 10 -2.59 18.13 -1.81
N TYR A 11 -3.90 18.34 -1.85
CA TYR A 11 -4.86 17.39 -1.24
C TYR A 11 -4.77 16.00 -1.85
N VAL A 12 -4.58 15.89 -3.16
CA VAL A 12 -4.40 14.59 -3.83
C VAL A 12 -3.10 13.93 -3.39
N VAL A 13 -1.99 14.67 -3.34
CA VAL A 13 -0.69 14.15 -2.90
C VAL A 13 -0.73 13.70 -1.44
N PHE A 14 -1.29 14.53 -0.55
CA PHE A 14 -1.47 14.20 0.85
C PHE A 14 -2.41 13.02 1.05
N GLY A 15 -3.49 12.94 0.27
CA GLY A 15 -4.40 11.78 0.27
C GLY A 15 -3.67 10.51 -0.17
N GLN A 16 -2.90 10.56 -1.25
CA GLN A 16 -2.09 9.45 -1.75
C GLN A 16 -1.06 9.00 -0.70
N TRP A 17 -0.35 9.93 -0.07
CA TRP A 17 0.58 9.63 1.01
C TRP A 17 -0.12 8.98 2.20
N GLY A 18 -1.27 9.53 2.62
CA GLY A 18 -2.09 8.94 3.67
C GLY A 18 -2.49 7.51 3.36
N VAL A 19 -2.91 7.23 2.12
CA VAL A 19 -3.22 5.87 1.65
C VAL A 19 -1.98 4.99 1.67
N MET A 20 -0.82 5.46 1.19
CA MET A 20 0.43 4.67 1.21
C MET A 20 0.89 4.32 2.63
N ILE A 21 0.78 5.27 3.56
CA ILE A 21 1.14 5.08 4.97
C ILE A 21 0.14 4.17 5.66
N ALA A 22 -1.17 4.41 5.49
CA ALA A 22 -2.22 3.56 6.05
C ALA A 22 -2.10 2.12 5.54
N PHE A 23 -1.83 1.94 4.25
CA PHE A 23 -1.55 0.64 3.66
C PHE A 23 -0.30 0.01 4.27
N SER A 24 0.79 0.76 4.44
CA SER A 24 2.02 0.26 5.10
C SER A 24 1.79 -0.17 6.55
N VAL A 25 1.09 0.63 7.35
CA VAL A 25 0.81 0.35 8.77
C VAL A 25 -0.15 -0.83 8.92
N TRP A 26 -1.25 -0.84 8.17
CA TRP A 26 -2.20 -1.96 8.15
C TRP A 26 -1.51 -3.26 7.76
N TRP A 27 -0.58 -3.19 6.80
CA TRP A 27 0.19 -4.34 6.34
C TRP A 27 1.18 -4.86 7.38
N LEU A 28 1.99 -3.97 7.98
CA LEU A 28 2.94 -4.30 9.04
C LEU A 28 2.24 -4.87 10.29
N GLY A 29 1.04 -4.40 10.60
CA GLY A 29 0.24 -4.93 11.71
C GLY A 29 -0.36 -6.31 11.44
N ARG A 30 -0.59 -6.67 10.17
CA ARG A 30 -1.17 -7.96 9.79
C ARG A 30 -0.11 -9.03 9.52
N TYR A 31 1.09 -8.64 9.06
CA TYR A 31 2.04 -9.55 8.45
C TYR A 31 3.50 -9.32 8.89
N ARG A 32 4.20 -10.40 9.23
CA ARG A 32 5.58 -10.39 9.77
C ARG A 32 6.68 -10.24 8.71
N PHE A 33 6.33 -10.25 7.42
CA PHE A 33 7.25 -10.16 6.27
C PHE A 33 6.89 -8.97 5.38
N GLY A 34 7.89 -8.39 4.72
CA GLY A 34 7.76 -7.17 3.91
C GLY A 34 6.71 -7.29 2.78
N PRO A 35 5.95 -6.22 2.49
CA PRO A 35 4.84 -6.23 1.51
C PRO A 35 5.27 -6.63 0.10
N LEU A 36 6.46 -6.19 -0.31
CA LEU A 36 6.98 -6.44 -1.64
C LEU A 36 7.32 -7.92 -1.83
N GLU A 37 7.92 -8.56 -0.82
CA GLU A 37 8.35 -9.95 -0.89
C GLU A 37 7.17 -10.92 -0.94
N TRP A 38 6.09 -10.62 -0.20
CA TRP A 38 4.88 -11.44 -0.29
C TRP A 38 4.07 -11.18 -1.54
N LEU A 39 3.95 -9.92 -1.98
CA LEU A 39 3.26 -9.64 -3.23
C LEU A 39 4.01 -10.33 -4.37
N TRP A 40 5.33 -10.23 -4.39
CA TRP A 40 6.19 -10.96 -5.32
C TRP A 40 5.98 -12.46 -5.25
N ARG A 41 6.00 -13.07 -4.05
CA ARG A 41 5.72 -14.51 -3.88
C ARG A 41 4.30 -14.89 -4.30
N THR A 42 3.30 -14.07 -4.03
CA THR A 42 1.90 -14.35 -4.37
C THR A 42 1.67 -14.22 -5.87
N LEU A 43 2.32 -13.27 -6.53
CA LEU A 43 2.28 -13.11 -7.99
C LEU A 43 3.05 -14.24 -8.69
N THR A 44 4.22 -14.62 -8.15
CA THR A 44 5.09 -15.64 -8.73
C THR A 44 4.51 -17.05 -8.59
N TYR A 45 3.91 -17.36 -7.43
CA TYR A 45 3.39 -18.70 -7.15
C TYR A 45 1.87 -18.81 -7.31
N GLY A 46 1.16 -17.71 -7.58
CA GLY A 46 -0.31 -17.68 -7.71
C GLY A 46 -1.07 -18.11 -6.45
N ARG A 47 -0.37 -18.31 -5.32
CA ARG A 47 -0.91 -18.85 -4.08
C ARG A 47 -0.74 -17.80 -2.99
N ARG A 48 -1.86 -17.32 -2.44
CA ARG A 48 -1.87 -16.44 -1.27
C ARG A 48 -1.25 -17.20 -0.10
N GLN A 49 0.00 -16.90 0.23
CA GLN A 49 0.65 -17.50 1.39
C GLN A 49 0.05 -16.89 2.66
N PRO A 50 -0.38 -17.70 3.64
CA PRO A 50 -0.91 -17.18 4.89
C PRO A 50 0.23 -16.46 5.62
N MET A 51 0.08 -15.15 5.75
CA MET A 51 1.04 -14.29 6.44
C MET A 51 0.63 -14.01 7.89
N ALA A 52 -0.42 -14.68 8.37
CA ALA A 52 -0.82 -14.57 9.75
C ALA A 52 0.28 -15.17 10.64
N ALA A 53 0.59 -14.49 11.73
CA ALA A 53 1.09 -15.16 12.92
C ALA A 53 -0.06 -15.94 13.57
N ARG A 54 -0.65 -16.88 12.81
CA ARG A 54 -1.43 -18.07 13.18
C ARG A 54 -2.04 -18.71 11.93
#